data_AF-A0A367LVT0-F1
#
_entry.id   AF-A0A367LVT0-F1
#
_cell.length_a   1.000
_cell.length_b   1.000
_cell.length_c   1.000
_cell.angle_alpha   90.00
_cell.angle_beta   90.00
_cell.angle_gamma   90.00
#
_symmetry.space_group_name_H-M   'P 1'
#
loop_
_entity.id
_entity.type
_entity.pdbx_description
1 polymer ?
#
loop_
_entity_poly.entity_id
_entity_poly.type
_entity_poly.pdbx_seq_one_letter_code
_entity_poly.pdbx_strand_id
1 'polypeptide(L)' 'MPIQRQHTNERMSQIVVHNGTVYLAGQVGEDMSAGVEQQTRETLAA' A
#
# COMPACT_ATOMS: atom_id res chain seq x y z
N MET A 1 21.61 6.35 -3.22
CA MET A 1 20.98 5.08 -3.66
C MET A 1 19.88 5.37 -4.69
N PRO A 2 19.67 4.51 -5.70
CA PRO A 2 18.59 4.70 -6.66
C PRO A 2 17.22 4.53 -6.00
N ILE A 3 16.20 5.18 -6.57
CA ILE A 3 14.80 4.95 -6.21
C ILE A 3 14.36 3.63 -6.83
N GLN A 4 13.81 2.72 -6.02
CA GLN A 4 13.21 1.48 -6.49
C GLN A 4 11.69 1.57 -6.37
N ARG A 5 10.99 1.16 -7.44
CA ARG A 5 9.53 1.19 -7.52
C ARG A 5 9.02 -0.23 -7.76
N GLN A 6 7.99 -0.64 -7.04
CA GLN A 6 7.37 -1.95 -7.19
C GLN A 6 5.87 -1.81 -7.41
N HIS A 7 5.26 -2.80 -8.08
CA HIS A 7 3.83 -2.83 -8.43
C HIS A 7 3.35 -1.49 -9.00
N THR A 8 3.99 -1.06 -10.08
CA THR A 8 3.74 0.26 -10.69
C THR A 8 2.76 0.13 -11.85
N ASN A 9 1.83 1.07 -11.93
CA ASN A 9 1.01 1.33 -13.09
C ASN A 9 1.15 2.81 -13.50
N GLU A 10 0.38 3.27 -14.48
CA GLU A 10 0.43 4.65 -14.98
C GLU A 10 0.10 5.71 -13.92
N ARG A 11 -0.64 5.33 -12.86
CA ARG A 11 -1.07 6.24 -11.80
C ARG A 11 -0.07 6.28 -10.65
N MET A 12 0.40 5.13 -10.17
CA MET A 12 1.21 5.03 -8.96
C MET A 12 2.08 3.76 -8.88
N SER A 13 3.04 3.78 -7.95
CA SER A 13 3.73 2.59 -7.42
C SER A 13 3.14 2.24 -6.06
N GLN A 14 2.81 0.98 -5.80
CA GLN A 14 2.35 0.58 -4.46
C GLN A 14 3.47 0.68 -3.40
N ILE A 15 4.72 0.48 -3.82
CA ILE A 15 5.89 0.55 -2.95
C ILE A 15 6.97 1.38 -3.62
N VAL A 16 7.54 2.31 -2.85
CA VAL A 16 8.75 3.06 -3.23
C VAL A 16 9.79 2.88 -2.13
N VAL A 17 11.01 2.48 -2.51
CA VAL A 17 12.14 2.36 -1.57
C VAL A 17 13.23 3.35 -1.96
N HIS A 18 13.65 4.17 -1.01
CA HIS A 18 14.77 5.08 -1.19
C HIS A 18 15.58 5.22 0.09
N ASN A 19 16.90 5.01 -0.01
CA ASN A 19 17.86 5.17 1.08
C ASN A 19 17.47 4.41 2.37
N GLY A 20 16.92 3.20 2.24
CA GLY A 20 16.48 2.38 3.38
C GLY A 20 15.07 2.71 3.91
N THR A 21 14.46 3.80 3.45
CA THR A 21 13.07 4.14 3.79
C THR A 21 12.10 3.50 2.79
N VAL A 22 11.05 2.88 3.32
CA VAL A 22 9.94 2.31 2.55
C VAL A 22 8.73 3.24 2.65
N TYR A 23 8.16 3.58 1.50
CA TYR A 23 6.93 4.34 1.36
C TYR A 23 5.87 3.44 0.73
N LEU A 24 4.76 3.23 1.43
CA LEU A 24 3.61 2.49 0.94
C LEU A 24 2.56 3.48 0.41
N ALA A 25 1.90 3.12 -0.68
CA ALA A 25 0.68 3.82 -1.10
C ALA A 25 -0.44 3.58 -0.07
N GLY A 26 -1.53 4.35 -0.17
CA GLY A 26 -2.70 4.15 0.69
C GLY A 26 -3.27 2.75 0.52
N GLN A 27 -3.24 1.95 1.59
CA GLN A 27 -3.88 0.64 1.65
C GLN A 27 -5.34 0.84 2.07
N VAL A 28 -6.24 0.08 1.45
CA VAL A 28 -7.67 0.12 1.73
C VAL A 28 -8.14 -1.32 1.92
N GLY A 29 -9.21 -1.51 2.70
CA GLY A 29 -9.85 -2.82 2.81
C GLY A 29 -10.27 -3.37 1.45
N GLU A 30 -10.56 -4.66 1.37
CA GLU A 30 -11.06 -5.30 0.15
C GLU A 30 -12.59 -5.26 0.11
N ASP A 31 -13.24 -5.51 1.25
CA ASP A 31 -14.69 -5.45 1.38
C ASP A 31 -15.16 -4.05 1.78
N MET A 32 -15.54 -3.26 0.78
CA MET A 32 -16.09 -1.91 0.96
C MET A 32 -17.42 -1.88 1.71
N SER A 33 -18.12 -3.01 1.83
CA SER A 33 -19.38 -3.12 2.57
C SER A 33 -19.19 -3.43 4.06
N ALA A 34 -17.97 -3.79 4.46
CA ALA A 34 -17.66 -4.18 5.82
C ALA A 34 -17.59 -2.99 6.79
N GLY A 35 -17.71 -3.29 8.09
CA GLY A 35 -17.52 -2.32 9.17
C GLY A 35 -16.07 -1.90 9.38
N VAL A 36 -15.86 -0.85 10.18
CA VAL A 36 -14.53 -0.23 10.39
C VAL A 36 -13.50 -1.22 10.93
N GLU A 37 -13.89 -2.13 11.81
CA GLU A 37 -12.98 -3.13 12.39
C GLU A 37 -12.45 -4.08 11.31
N GLN A 38 -13.31 -4.51 10.39
CA GLN A 38 -12.94 -5.45 9.34
C GLN A 38 -12.08 -4.75 8.28
N GLN A 39 -12.47 -3.58 7.80
CA GLN A 39 -11.67 -2.82 6.83
C GLN A 39 -10.28 -2.48 7.39
N THR A 40 -10.18 -2.20 8.69
CA THR A 40 -8.88 -1.99 9.36
C THR A 40 -8.04 -3.25 9.36
N ARG A 41 -8.64 -4.43 9.66
CA ARG A 41 -7.91 -5.71 9.59
C ARG A 41 -7.40 -6.01 8.20
N GLU A 42 -8.22 -5.80 7.18
CA GLU A 42 -7.85 -6.01 5.78
C GLU A 42 -6.72 -5.08 5.34
N THR A 43 -6.80 -3.79 5.69
CA THR A 43 -5.76 -2.80 5.38
C THR A 43 -4.40 -3.17 6.00
N LEU A 44 -4.41 -3.84 7.15
CA LEU A 44 -3.21 -4.28 7.87
C LEU A 44 -2.77 -5.71 7.53
N ALA A 45 -3.64 -6.50 6.88
CA ALA A 45 -3.32 -7.83 6.44
C ALA A 45 -2.38 -7.74 5.22
N ALA A 46 -1.28 -8.49 5.28
CA ALA A 46 -0.27 -8.55 4.23
C ALA A 46 -0.62 -9.60 3.19
#